data_AF-A0AAV0K2J1-F1
#
_entry.id   AF-A0AAV0K2J1-F1
#
_cell.length_a   1.000
_cell.length_b   1.000
_cell.length_c   1.000
_cell.angle_alpha   90.00
_cell.angle_beta   90.00
_cell.angle_gamma   90.00
#
_symmetry.space_group_name_H-M   'P 1'
#
loop_
_entity.id
_entity.type
_entity.pdbx_description
1 polymer ?
#
loop_
_entity_poly.entity_id
_entity_poly.type
_entity_poly.pdbx_seq_one_letter_code
_entity_poly.pdbx_strand_id
1 'polypeptide(L)'
;MCIAGFLWQGHPLYPLLVLHNRDEYHNRPTRAVEWWGGSEEMEDVLGGRDDAAGGTWLACSRGGKVAFLTNVLELHPVPNAKTRGELPLLFLHSCKSPRGFAEELVKEAHHYNGFNLIISDISSNTMVYVSNRPKGGAVVVQDVSPGLHVLTNGKLDSPWPKAQKLEMGFKEQLFKCGEGEVRLKEMARKLMRDRVPACNNRLPGICDVEWELALSSIFVEVNTPKVKLWGFN
;
A
#
# COMPACT_ATOMS: atom_id res chain seq x y z
N MET A 1 -7.43 1.37 6.88
CA MET A 1 -6.02 1.43 7.29
C MET A 1 -5.17 0.40 6.56
N CYS A 2 -4.78 0.67 5.31
CA CYS A 2 -4.13 -0.33 4.44
C CYS A 2 -2.81 -0.91 5.02
N ILE A 3 -2.47 -2.13 4.62
CA ILE A 3 -1.21 -2.80 4.95
C ILE A 3 -0.70 -3.61 3.76
N ALA A 4 0.62 -3.60 3.54
CA ALA A 4 1.29 -4.41 2.55
C ALA A 4 2.52 -5.09 3.17
N GLY A 5 2.69 -6.39 2.95
CA GLY A 5 3.94 -7.10 3.20
C GLY A 5 4.53 -7.54 1.88
N PHE A 6 5.81 -7.26 1.64
CA PHE A 6 6.44 -7.59 0.37
C PHE A 6 7.90 -8.01 0.51
N LEU A 7 8.30 -9.00 -0.28
CA LEU A 7 9.67 -9.47 -0.38
C LEU A 7 10.25 -8.97 -1.70
N TRP A 8 11.27 -8.13 -1.62
CA TRP A 8 11.94 -7.51 -2.76
C TRP A 8 13.32 -8.13 -2.95
N GLN A 9 13.62 -8.67 -4.14
CA GLN A 9 14.91 -9.29 -4.48
C GLN A 9 15.45 -10.26 -3.41
N GLY A 10 14.54 -10.94 -2.71
CA GLY A 10 14.86 -11.80 -1.56
C GLY A 10 14.47 -13.26 -1.75
N HIS A 11 14.01 -13.64 -2.95
CA HIS A 11 13.61 -15.00 -3.29
C HIS A 11 14.29 -15.45 -4.59
N PRO A 12 14.77 -16.70 -4.71
CA PRO A 12 15.44 -17.17 -5.91
C PRO A 12 14.55 -17.19 -7.17
N LEU A 13 13.25 -17.45 -6.99
CA LEU A 13 12.29 -17.56 -8.11
C LEU A 13 11.47 -16.30 -8.39
N TYR A 14 11.34 -15.39 -7.42
CA TYR A 14 10.42 -14.26 -7.51
C TYR A 14 11.17 -12.97 -7.21
N PRO A 15 11.33 -12.06 -8.20
CA PRO A 15 11.97 -10.76 -7.95
C PRO A 15 11.15 -9.92 -6.96
N LEU A 16 9.82 -10.11 -6.94
CA LEU A 16 8.91 -9.44 -6.04
C LEU A 16 7.75 -10.37 -5.64
N LEU A 17 7.47 -10.45 -4.34
CA LEU A 17 6.23 -11.00 -3.79
C LEU A 17 5.52 -9.90 -3.01
N VAL A 18 4.22 -9.69 -3.24
CA VAL A 18 3.42 -8.68 -2.53
C VAL A 18 2.14 -9.30 -2.01
N LEU A 19 1.82 -9.03 -0.75
CA LEU A 19 0.51 -9.19 -0.14
C LEU A 19 0.01 -7.82 0.28
N HIS A 20 -1.18 -7.43 -0.17
CA HIS A 20 -1.73 -6.09 0.09
C HIS A 20 -3.19 -6.18 0.51
N ASN A 21 -3.51 -5.62 1.66
CA ASN A 21 -4.88 -5.36 2.11
C ASN A 21 -5.18 -3.86 1.96
N ARG A 22 -6.12 -3.56 1.06
CA ARG A 22 -6.82 -2.29 1.04
C ARG A 22 -7.87 -2.30 2.15
N ASP A 23 -7.54 -1.65 3.26
CA ASP A 23 -8.53 -1.38 4.29
C ASP A 23 -9.13 0.02 4.05
N GLU A 24 -10.34 0.01 3.50
CA GLU A 24 -11.19 1.14 3.13
C GLU A 24 -12.66 0.78 3.47
N TYR A 25 -13.60 1.72 3.37
CA TYR A 25 -15.02 1.40 3.58
C TYR A 25 -15.46 0.21 2.70
N HIS A 26 -16.03 -0.83 3.33
CA HIS A 26 -16.47 -2.04 2.63
C HIS A 26 -17.50 -1.77 1.53
N ASN A 27 -18.27 -0.70 1.65
CA ASN A 27 -19.27 -0.29 0.66
C ASN A 27 -18.72 0.64 -0.44
N ARG A 28 -17.42 1.00 -0.42
CA ARG A 28 -16.82 1.80 -1.48
C ARG A 28 -16.71 0.94 -2.74
N PRO A 29 -17.36 1.34 -3.85
CA PRO A 29 -17.44 0.52 -5.05
C PRO A 29 -16.07 0.34 -5.69
N THR A 30 -15.76 -0.91 -6.06
CA THR A 30 -14.51 -1.28 -6.73
C THR A 30 -14.73 -2.43 -7.69
N ARG A 31 -13.91 -2.48 -8.75
CA ARG A 31 -13.76 -3.66 -9.59
C ARG A 31 -12.58 -4.52 -9.16
N ALA A 32 -12.76 -5.83 -9.33
CA ALA A 32 -11.72 -6.82 -9.10
C ALA A 32 -10.54 -6.60 -10.06
N VAL A 33 -9.44 -7.33 -9.80
CA VAL A 33 -8.27 -7.28 -10.68
C VAL A 33 -8.63 -7.75 -12.09
N GLU A 34 -8.36 -6.89 -13.06
CA GLU A 34 -8.49 -7.16 -14.48
C GLU A 34 -7.46 -6.35 -15.27
N TRP A 35 -7.22 -6.74 -16.51
CA TRP A 35 -6.58 -5.83 -17.46
C TRP A 35 -7.58 -4.72 -17.78
N TRP A 36 -7.20 -3.47 -17.56
CA TRP A 36 -8.08 -2.34 -17.78
C TRP A 36 -8.30 -2.20 -19.29
N GLY A 37 -9.54 -1.99 -19.70
CA GLY A 37 -9.90 -1.75 -21.11
C GLY A 37 -10.50 -0.35 -21.31
N GLY A 38 -10.67 0.04 -22.57
CA GLY A 38 -11.41 1.25 -22.96
C GLY A 38 -10.57 2.41 -23.50
N SER A 39 -9.24 2.33 -23.43
CA SER A 39 -8.31 3.20 -24.16
C SER A 39 -6.95 2.52 -24.29
N GLU A 40 -6.20 2.82 -25.37
CA GLU A 40 -4.86 2.27 -25.59
C GLU A 40 -3.91 2.52 -24.40
N GLU A 41 -4.04 3.68 -23.74
CA GLU A 41 -3.23 4.01 -22.57
C GLU A 41 -3.49 3.06 -21.38
N MET A 42 -4.74 2.63 -21.19
CA MET A 42 -5.16 1.82 -20.03
C MET A 42 -5.00 0.31 -20.26
N GLU A 43 -4.88 -0.16 -21.50
CA GLU A 43 -4.76 -1.58 -21.86
C GLU A 43 -3.51 -2.28 -21.28
N ASP A 44 -2.53 -1.48 -20.88
CA ASP A 44 -1.32 -1.97 -20.23
C ASP A 44 -1.44 -2.10 -18.70
N VAL A 45 -2.57 -1.72 -18.08
CA VAL A 45 -2.71 -1.74 -16.61
C VAL A 45 -3.42 -3.01 -16.15
N LEU A 46 -2.79 -3.76 -15.23
CA LEU A 46 -3.41 -4.86 -14.47
C LEU A 46 -3.56 -4.44 -13.01
N GLY A 47 -4.79 -4.37 -12.51
CA GLY A 47 -5.05 -3.99 -11.12
C GLY A 47 -6.53 -3.93 -10.79
N GLY A 48 -6.87 -3.84 -9.51
CA GLY A 48 -8.23 -3.50 -9.09
C GLY A 48 -8.52 -2.02 -9.34
N ARG A 49 -9.76 -1.67 -9.62
CA ARG A 49 -10.16 -0.27 -9.92
C ARG A 49 -11.08 0.29 -8.86
N ASP A 50 -10.79 1.51 -8.42
CA ASP A 50 -11.66 2.32 -7.57
C ASP A 50 -12.73 3.01 -8.42
N ASP A 51 -13.97 2.55 -8.38
CA ASP A 51 -15.02 3.17 -9.21
C ASP A 51 -15.49 4.52 -8.64
N ALA A 52 -15.18 4.81 -7.38
CA ALA A 52 -15.55 6.09 -6.77
C ALA A 52 -14.59 7.23 -7.11
N ALA A 53 -13.30 6.96 -7.36
CA ALA A 53 -12.31 8.00 -7.70
C ALA A 53 -11.48 7.71 -8.96
N GLY A 54 -11.71 6.58 -9.64
CA GLY A 54 -11.06 6.21 -10.89
C GLY A 54 -9.64 5.65 -10.77
N GLY A 55 -9.07 5.58 -9.56
CA GLY A 55 -7.68 5.15 -9.31
C GLY A 55 -7.50 3.69 -8.91
N THR A 56 -6.34 3.36 -8.32
CA THR A 56 -6.03 2.03 -7.78
C THR A 56 -5.13 2.11 -6.53
N TRP A 57 -5.11 1.03 -5.75
CA TRP A 57 -4.18 0.85 -4.62
C TRP A 57 -2.96 0.00 -4.98
N LEU A 58 -3.07 -0.85 -6.00
CA LEU A 58 -2.02 -1.76 -6.45
C LEU A 58 -2.29 -2.12 -7.91
N ALA A 59 -1.32 -1.86 -8.77
CA ALA A 59 -1.35 -2.25 -10.16
C ALA A 59 0.06 -2.52 -10.71
N CYS A 60 0.12 -3.23 -11.83
CA CYS A 60 1.32 -3.42 -12.63
C CYS A 60 1.05 -3.22 -14.12
N SER A 61 2.14 -3.13 -14.88
CA SER A 61 2.12 -3.06 -16.36
C SER A 61 2.70 -4.32 -16.99
N ARG A 62 2.45 -4.55 -18.29
CA ARG A 62 3.13 -5.62 -19.06
C ARG A 62 4.62 -5.37 -19.16
N GLY A 63 5.04 -4.10 -19.14
CA GLY A 63 6.45 -3.68 -19.12
C GLY A 63 7.18 -3.95 -17.80
N GLY A 64 6.53 -4.55 -16.80
CA GLY A 64 7.18 -4.91 -15.54
C GLY A 64 7.24 -3.78 -14.51
N LYS A 65 6.58 -2.64 -14.74
CA LYS A 65 6.38 -1.64 -13.70
C LYS A 65 5.32 -2.09 -12.71
N VAL A 66 5.55 -1.83 -11.43
CA VAL A 66 4.63 -2.15 -10.32
C VAL A 66 4.52 -0.93 -9.42
N ALA A 67 3.30 -0.60 -8.99
CA ALA A 67 3.08 0.45 -8.02
C ALA A 67 1.97 0.10 -7.05
N PHE A 68 2.17 0.41 -5.78
CA PHE A 68 1.13 0.31 -4.75
C PHE A 68 1.29 1.36 -3.68
N LEU A 69 0.20 1.65 -2.99
CA LEU A 69 0.16 2.66 -1.96
C LEU A 69 -0.53 2.20 -0.70
N THR A 70 -0.22 2.88 0.40
CA THR A 70 -1.01 2.90 1.62
C THR A 70 -1.30 4.35 1.99
N ASN A 71 -2.49 4.60 2.57
CA ASN A 71 -2.82 5.91 3.09
C ASN A 71 -2.04 6.18 4.37
N VAL A 72 -1.56 7.40 4.60
CA VAL A 72 -1.09 7.80 5.93
C VAL A 72 -2.30 8.19 6.78
N LEU A 73 -2.32 7.77 8.05
CA LEU A 73 -3.37 8.14 8.98
C LEU A 73 -3.24 9.63 9.35
N GLU A 74 -4.30 10.40 9.10
CA GLU A 74 -4.34 11.83 9.41
C GLU A 74 -5.67 12.19 10.06
N LEU A 75 -5.62 12.99 11.13
CA LEU A 75 -6.82 13.52 11.80
C LEU A 75 -7.49 14.65 11.00
N HIS A 76 -6.69 15.41 10.24
CA HIS A 76 -7.13 16.60 9.51
C HIS A 76 -6.59 16.58 8.08
N PRO A 77 -7.18 15.78 7.18
CA PRO A 77 -6.85 15.80 5.77
C PRO A 77 -7.34 17.10 5.12
N VAL A 78 -6.67 17.45 4.03
CA VAL A 78 -7.00 18.60 3.20
C VAL A 78 -8.26 18.28 2.37
N PRO A 79 -9.32 19.11 2.45
CA PRO A 79 -10.47 18.99 1.56
C PRO A 79 -10.06 19.16 0.10
N ASN A 80 -10.72 18.45 -0.83
CA ASN A 80 -10.50 18.54 -2.28
C ASN A 80 -9.06 18.26 -2.76
N ALA A 81 -8.25 17.55 -1.96
CA ALA A 81 -6.96 17.05 -2.40
C ALA A 81 -7.11 16.08 -3.59
N LYS A 82 -6.08 16.01 -4.44
CA LYS A 82 -5.97 15.02 -5.51
C LYS A 82 -6.10 13.59 -4.96
N THR A 83 -6.66 12.68 -5.75
CA THR A 83 -6.85 11.29 -5.31
C THR A 83 -5.53 10.54 -5.34
N ARG A 84 -5.10 10.01 -4.19
CA ARG A 84 -3.84 9.23 -4.11
C ARG A 84 -3.83 8.03 -5.06
N GLY A 85 -5.01 7.49 -5.37
CA GLY A 85 -5.16 6.34 -6.28
C GLY A 85 -4.74 6.62 -7.72
N GLU A 86 -4.52 7.87 -8.12
CA GLU A 86 -3.96 8.19 -9.45
C GLU A 86 -2.45 7.95 -9.52
N LEU A 87 -1.73 8.02 -8.38
CA LEU A 87 -0.26 7.94 -8.35
C LEU A 87 0.30 6.64 -8.96
N PRO A 88 -0.26 5.45 -8.69
CA PRO A 88 0.18 4.24 -9.36
C PRO A 88 0.02 4.32 -10.88
N LEU A 89 -1.12 4.83 -11.36
CA LEU A 89 -1.40 4.94 -12.79
C LEU A 89 -0.44 5.91 -13.48
N LEU A 90 -0.22 7.09 -12.88
CA LEU A 90 0.74 8.08 -13.39
C LEU A 90 2.15 7.48 -13.54
N PHE A 91 2.57 6.62 -12.62
CA PHE A 91 3.87 5.93 -12.73
C PHE A 91 3.87 4.87 -13.83
N LEU A 92 2.81 4.06 -13.94
CA LEU A 92 2.71 3.00 -14.94
C LEU A 92 2.72 3.57 -16.38
N HIS A 93 2.06 4.70 -16.62
CA HIS A 93 2.03 5.35 -17.94
C HIS A 93 3.26 6.22 -18.24
N SER A 94 4.07 6.52 -17.24
CA SER A 94 5.29 7.32 -17.41
C SER A 94 6.36 6.50 -18.14
N CYS A 95 7.21 7.14 -18.94
CA CYS A 95 8.42 6.49 -19.48
C CYS A 95 9.64 6.60 -18.53
N LYS A 96 9.46 7.14 -17.32
CA LYS A 96 10.55 7.43 -16.37
C LYS A 96 10.94 6.20 -15.57
N SER A 97 12.19 6.21 -15.10
CA SER A 97 12.65 5.30 -14.04
C SER A 97 11.91 5.58 -12.72
N PRO A 98 11.86 4.62 -11.78
CA PRO A 98 11.26 4.85 -10.46
C PRO A 98 11.81 6.10 -9.77
N ARG A 99 13.14 6.31 -9.81
CA ARG A 99 13.79 7.48 -9.21
C ARG A 99 13.38 8.79 -9.90
N GLY A 100 13.40 8.82 -11.23
CA GLY A 100 13.03 10.03 -11.99
C GLY A 100 11.57 10.42 -11.79
N PHE A 101 10.67 9.44 -11.70
CA PHE A 101 9.27 9.72 -11.36
C PHE A 101 9.13 10.27 -9.93
N ALA A 102 9.84 9.69 -8.94
CA ALA A 102 9.79 10.16 -7.56
C ALA A 102 10.25 11.62 -7.43
N GLU A 103 11.32 12.02 -8.12
CA GLU A 103 11.87 13.38 -8.09
C GLU A 103 10.89 14.43 -8.66
N GLU A 104 10.09 14.06 -9.66
CA GLU A 104 9.01 14.92 -10.14
C GLU A 104 7.83 14.96 -9.17
N LEU A 105 7.42 13.80 -8.65
CA LEU A 105 6.31 13.70 -7.71
C LEU A 105 6.53 14.56 -6.46
N VAL A 106 7.78 14.71 -5.98
CA VAL A 106 8.12 15.59 -4.85
C VAL A 106 7.57 17.01 -5.03
N LYS A 107 7.57 17.54 -6.26
CA LYS A 107 7.11 18.91 -6.57
C LYS A 107 5.60 19.06 -6.41
N GLU A 108 4.83 18.00 -6.65
CA GLU A 108 3.36 17.99 -6.58
C GLU A 108 2.80 17.27 -5.35
N ALA A 109 3.64 16.66 -4.52
CA ALA A 109 3.24 15.83 -3.40
C ALA A 109 2.33 16.54 -2.38
N HIS A 110 2.39 17.87 -2.34
CA HIS A 110 1.57 18.73 -1.48
C HIS A 110 0.09 18.82 -1.92
N HIS A 111 -0.23 18.46 -3.17
CA HIS A 111 -1.61 18.39 -3.67
C HIS A 111 -2.38 17.16 -3.17
N TYR A 112 -1.69 16.21 -2.53
CA TYR A 112 -2.26 14.96 -2.05
C TYR A 112 -2.35 14.94 -0.52
N ASN A 113 -3.40 14.27 -0.01
CA ASN A 113 -3.41 13.83 1.39
C ASN A 113 -2.28 12.84 1.66
N GLY A 114 -2.01 12.55 2.94
CA GLY A 114 -0.90 11.71 3.38
C GLY A 114 -0.89 10.35 2.66
N PHE A 115 0.25 10.01 2.07
CA PHE A 115 0.44 8.75 1.35
C PHE A 115 1.84 8.16 1.59
N ASN A 116 1.89 6.85 1.41
CA ASN A 116 3.11 6.09 1.18
C ASN A 116 2.95 5.39 -0.17
N LEU A 117 3.93 5.53 -1.04
CA LEU A 117 3.94 4.99 -2.39
C LEU A 117 5.19 4.14 -2.57
N ILE A 118 5.00 2.92 -3.07
CA ILE A 118 6.07 2.09 -3.61
C ILE A 118 5.90 2.07 -5.13
N ILE A 119 6.99 2.38 -5.83
CA ILE A 119 7.10 2.28 -7.29
C ILE A 119 8.33 1.44 -7.63
N SER A 120 8.17 0.51 -8.56
CA SER A 120 9.23 -0.40 -8.94
C SER A 120 9.21 -0.69 -10.43
N ASP A 121 10.39 -0.90 -10.98
CA ASP A 121 10.61 -1.47 -12.29
C ASP A 121 11.37 -2.78 -12.10
N ILE A 122 10.69 -3.89 -12.39
CA ILE A 122 11.23 -5.24 -12.23
C ILE A 122 12.38 -5.49 -13.21
N SER A 123 12.32 -4.93 -14.42
CA SER A 123 13.35 -5.11 -15.44
C SER A 123 14.67 -4.44 -15.05
N SER A 124 14.61 -3.29 -14.35
CA SER A 124 15.78 -2.58 -13.86
C SER A 124 16.16 -2.91 -12.42
N ASN A 125 15.48 -3.87 -11.77
CA ASN A 125 15.66 -4.22 -10.35
C ASN A 125 15.68 -2.99 -9.43
N THR A 126 14.82 -2.01 -9.71
CA THR A 126 14.77 -0.75 -8.96
C THR A 126 13.44 -0.62 -8.24
N MET A 127 13.48 -0.21 -6.98
CA MET A 127 12.29 0.10 -6.19
C MET A 127 12.54 1.34 -5.35
N VAL A 128 11.57 2.26 -5.36
CA VAL A 128 11.64 3.53 -4.64
C VAL A 128 10.39 3.67 -3.78
N TYR A 129 10.61 4.08 -2.54
CA TYR A 129 9.61 4.49 -1.58
C TYR A 129 9.49 6.01 -1.57
N VAL A 130 8.27 6.52 -1.68
CA VAL A 130 7.95 7.94 -1.59
C VAL A 130 6.87 8.17 -0.53
N SER A 131 7.06 9.16 0.34
CA SER A 131 6.04 9.59 1.29
C SER A 131 6.05 11.10 1.46
N ASN A 132 4.87 11.71 1.39
CA ASN A 132 4.70 13.15 1.64
C ASN A 132 4.53 13.47 3.13
N ARG A 133 4.91 12.56 4.03
CA ARG A 133 4.82 12.70 5.49
C ARG A 133 6.14 12.33 6.18
N PRO A 134 6.47 12.94 7.34
CA PRO A 134 5.61 13.72 8.24
C PRO A 134 5.23 15.12 7.73
N LYS A 135 4.07 15.63 8.15
CA LYS A 135 3.55 16.95 7.74
C LYS A 135 4.50 18.06 8.22
N GLY A 136 4.87 18.99 7.33
CA GLY A 136 5.84 20.05 7.61
C GLY A 136 7.31 19.65 7.45
N GLY A 137 7.59 18.38 7.13
CA GLY A 137 8.91 17.93 6.70
C GLY A 137 9.05 17.89 5.17
N ALA A 138 10.27 17.60 4.71
CA ALA A 138 10.52 17.29 3.30
C ALA A 138 9.84 15.96 2.91
N VAL A 139 9.45 15.86 1.64
CA VAL A 139 8.98 14.60 1.05
C VAL A 139 10.12 13.58 1.14
N VAL A 140 9.83 12.40 1.66
CA VAL A 140 10.78 11.29 1.76
C VAL A 140 10.83 10.59 0.40
N VAL A 141 12.02 10.44 -0.15
CA VAL A 141 12.33 9.59 -1.30
C VAL A 141 13.49 8.70 -0.93
N GLN A 142 13.31 7.39 -1.01
CA GLN A 142 14.28 6.41 -0.55
C GLN A 142 14.30 5.19 -1.49
N ASP A 143 15.49 4.69 -1.82
CA ASP A 143 15.63 3.41 -2.51
C ASP A 143 15.35 2.26 -1.54
N VAL A 144 14.54 1.29 -1.96
CA VAL A 144 14.19 0.14 -1.13
C VAL A 144 15.23 -0.95 -1.32
N SER A 145 15.90 -1.31 -0.23
CA SER A 145 16.89 -2.39 -0.21
C SER A 145 16.26 -3.74 -0.50
N PRO A 146 16.99 -4.73 -1.03
CA PRO A 146 16.55 -6.12 -1.06
C PRO A 146 16.20 -6.61 0.36
N GLY A 147 15.09 -7.33 0.49
CA GLY A 147 14.63 -7.85 1.78
C GLY A 147 13.11 -7.92 1.91
N LEU A 148 12.67 -8.37 3.09
CA LEU A 148 11.28 -8.35 3.48
C LEU A 148 10.96 -7.00 4.12
N HIS A 149 9.89 -6.37 3.64
CA HIS A 149 9.42 -5.08 4.11
C HIS A 149 7.93 -5.14 4.44
N VAL A 150 7.51 -4.31 5.38
CA VAL A 150 6.10 -4.14 5.72
C VAL A 150 5.74 -2.66 5.76
N LEU A 151 4.73 -2.30 4.97
CA LEU A 151 4.21 -0.95 4.86
C LEU A 151 2.79 -0.90 5.41
N THR A 152 2.59 -0.11 6.47
CA THR A 152 1.27 0.19 7.04
C THR A 152 0.90 1.64 6.72
N ASN A 153 0.05 2.26 7.54
CA ASN A 153 -0.28 3.69 7.45
C ASN A 153 0.78 4.61 8.07
N GLY A 154 1.85 4.04 8.65
CA GLY A 154 3.04 4.76 9.09
C GLY A 154 4.13 4.79 8.01
N LYS A 155 5.38 5.06 8.40
CA LYS A 155 6.54 4.97 7.50
C LYS A 155 6.84 3.51 7.15
N LEU A 156 7.55 3.28 6.05
CA LEU A 156 8.08 1.96 5.70
C LEU A 156 8.82 1.32 6.90
N ASP A 157 8.53 0.04 7.16
CA ASP A 157 9.09 -0.77 8.25
C ASP A 157 8.91 -0.19 9.66
N SER A 158 7.92 0.69 9.84
CA SER A 158 7.55 1.15 11.19
C SER A 158 7.11 -0.05 12.04
N PRO A 159 7.53 -0.13 13.32
CA PRO A 159 7.34 -1.31 14.18
C PRO A 159 5.92 -1.41 14.76
N TRP A 160 4.89 -1.28 13.92
CA TRP A 160 3.51 -1.44 14.33
C TRP A 160 3.24 -2.90 14.69
N PRO A 161 2.40 -3.20 15.69
CA PRO A 161 2.11 -4.59 16.07
C PRO A 161 1.62 -5.45 14.91
N LYS A 162 0.74 -4.90 14.05
CA LYS A 162 0.30 -5.60 12.82
C LYS A 162 1.40 -5.78 11.79
N ALA A 163 2.35 -4.83 11.72
CA ALA A 163 3.47 -4.93 10.80
C ALA A 163 4.39 -6.08 11.22
N GLN A 164 4.78 -6.12 12.50
CA GLN A 164 5.61 -7.19 13.08
C GLN A 164 4.93 -8.55 12.96
N LYS A 165 3.61 -8.61 13.20
CA LYS A 165 2.84 -9.84 13.06
C LYS A 165 2.82 -10.34 11.62
N LEU A 166 2.57 -9.44 10.65
CA LEU A 166 2.62 -9.79 9.24
C LEU A 166 4.03 -10.24 8.82
N GLU A 167 5.05 -9.52 9.24
CA GLU A 167 6.46 -9.83 8.96
C GLU A 167 6.84 -11.23 9.45
N MET A 168 6.52 -11.55 10.71
CA MET A 168 6.78 -12.86 11.31
C MET A 168 6.03 -13.97 10.56
N GLY A 169 4.74 -13.77 10.27
CA GLY A 169 3.95 -14.73 9.50
C GLY A 169 4.49 -14.93 8.07
N PHE A 170 5.00 -13.86 7.45
CA PHE A 170 5.62 -13.89 6.12
C PHE A 170 6.89 -14.74 6.15
N LYS A 171 7.80 -14.48 7.10
CA LYS A 171 9.04 -15.26 7.32
C LYS A 171 8.75 -16.74 7.54
N GLU A 172 7.75 -17.07 8.36
CA GLU A 172 7.35 -18.46 8.58
C GLU A 172 6.85 -19.16 7.31
N GLN A 173 6.12 -18.46 6.44
CA GLN A 173 5.66 -19.06 5.18
C GLN A 173 6.81 -19.27 4.20
N LEU A 174 7.73 -18.31 4.10
CA LEU A 174 8.94 -18.46 3.28
C LEU A 174 9.80 -19.64 3.77
N PHE A 175 10.04 -19.73 5.08
CA PHE A 175 10.81 -20.83 5.66
C PHE A 175 10.21 -22.21 5.33
N LYS A 176 8.88 -22.33 5.31
CA LYS A 176 8.19 -23.58 4.95
C LYS A 176 8.30 -23.94 3.47
N CYS A 177 8.40 -22.95 2.59
CA CYS A 177 8.54 -23.16 1.15
C CYS A 177 10.00 -23.42 0.74
N GLY A 178 10.96 -22.94 1.55
CA GLY A 178 12.38 -23.00 1.22
C GLY A 178 12.69 -22.13 -0.01
N GLU A 179 13.44 -22.69 -0.95
CA GLU A 179 13.78 -22.04 -2.23
C GLU A 179 12.80 -22.39 -3.36
N GLY A 180 11.76 -23.16 -3.06
CA GLY A 180 10.77 -23.62 -4.03
C GLY A 180 9.67 -22.59 -4.32
N GLU A 181 8.65 -23.02 -5.07
CA GLU A 181 7.51 -22.17 -5.37
C GLU A 181 6.72 -21.78 -4.11
N VAL A 182 6.36 -20.50 -4.03
CA VAL A 182 5.60 -19.96 -2.91
C VAL A 182 4.11 -20.17 -3.16
N ARG A 183 3.43 -20.82 -2.21
CA ARG A 183 1.97 -20.99 -2.23
C ARG A 183 1.25 -19.69 -1.88
N LEU A 184 1.33 -18.69 -2.76
CA LEU A 184 0.91 -17.32 -2.48
C LEU A 184 -0.57 -17.21 -2.08
N LYS A 185 -1.46 -18.01 -2.68
CA LYS A 185 -2.89 -18.03 -2.33
C LYS A 185 -3.13 -18.52 -0.90
N GLU A 186 -2.41 -19.56 -0.48
CA GLU A 186 -2.52 -20.12 0.87
C GLU A 186 -1.94 -19.14 1.90
N MET A 187 -0.79 -18.56 1.57
CA MET A 187 -0.14 -17.52 2.36
C MET A 187 -1.05 -16.29 2.54
N ALA A 188 -1.65 -15.77 1.47
CA ALA A 188 -2.59 -14.66 1.53
C ALA A 188 -3.82 -15.01 2.39
N ARG A 189 -4.43 -16.19 2.20
CA ARG A 189 -5.57 -16.65 3.01
C ARG A 189 -5.23 -16.71 4.50
N LYS A 190 -4.03 -17.15 4.85
CA LYS A 190 -3.59 -17.33 6.23
C LYS A 190 -3.22 -16.00 6.90
N LEU A 191 -2.49 -15.14 6.21
CA LEU A 191 -1.92 -13.92 6.79
C LEU A 191 -2.87 -12.72 6.66
N MET A 192 -3.51 -12.54 5.50
CA MET A 192 -4.23 -11.32 5.16
C MET A 192 -5.69 -11.32 5.62
N ARG A 193 -6.13 -12.35 6.34
CA ARG A 193 -7.47 -12.45 6.95
C ARG A 193 -7.45 -12.36 8.47
N ASP A 194 -6.31 -12.01 9.06
CA ASP A 194 -6.16 -11.92 10.50
C ASP A 194 -6.89 -10.69 11.06
N ARG A 195 -7.93 -10.95 11.85
CA ARG A 195 -8.79 -9.94 12.49
C ARG A 195 -8.40 -9.64 13.94
N VAL A 196 -7.30 -10.20 14.44
CA VAL A 196 -6.94 -10.08 15.86
C VAL A 196 -6.31 -8.71 16.10
N PRO A 197 -6.93 -7.85 16.94
CA PRO A 197 -6.35 -6.56 17.28
C PRO A 197 -5.05 -6.68 18.09
N ALA A 198 -4.27 -5.61 18.10
CA ALA A 198 -3.14 -5.47 19.00
C ALA A 198 -3.60 -5.30 20.46
N CYS A 199 -2.69 -5.52 21.40
CA CYS A 199 -2.93 -5.21 22.81
C CYS A 199 -2.83 -3.69 23.04
N ASN A 200 -3.64 -3.12 23.94
CA ASN A 200 -3.68 -1.67 24.23
C ASN A 200 -2.30 -1.05 24.52
N ASN A 201 -1.42 -1.79 25.21
CA ASN A 201 -0.09 -1.32 25.58
C ASN A 201 0.92 -1.26 24.42
N ARG A 202 0.53 -1.61 23.20
CA ARG A 202 1.40 -1.61 22.00
C ARG A 202 0.90 -0.67 20.89
N LEU A 203 -0.08 0.18 21.19
CA LEU A 203 -0.63 1.13 20.23
C LEU A 203 0.27 2.37 20.09
N PRO A 204 0.24 3.05 18.93
CA PRO A 204 1.15 4.16 18.65
C PRO A 204 0.73 5.51 19.25
N GLY A 205 -0.50 5.65 19.78
CA GLY A 205 -0.95 6.86 20.48
C GLY A 205 -1.18 8.07 19.56
N ILE A 206 -1.54 7.84 18.30
CA ILE A 206 -1.85 8.83 17.26
C ILE A 206 -3.29 9.36 17.41
N CYS A 207 -4.24 8.48 17.73
CA CYS A 207 -5.64 8.86 17.97
C CYS A 207 -6.23 8.13 19.18
N ASP A 208 -7.55 8.24 19.36
CA ASP A 208 -8.27 7.59 20.46
C ASP A 208 -8.00 6.08 20.49
N VAL A 209 -7.78 5.54 21.70
CA VAL A 209 -7.36 4.16 21.94
C VAL A 209 -8.34 3.15 21.32
N GLU A 210 -9.64 3.41 21.37
CA GLU A 210 -10.65 2.52 20.79
C GLU A 210 -10.52 2.46 19.26
N TRP A 211 -10.26 3.60 18.63
CA TRP A 211 -10.01 3.68 17.19
C TRP A 211 -8.70 3.00 16.80
N GLU A 212 -7.62 3.22 17.54
CA GLU A 212 -6.35 2.56 17.27
C GLU A 212 -6.46 1.04 17.40
N LEU A 213 -7.17 0.55 18.41
CA LEU A 213 -7.47 -0.88 18.57
C LEU A 213 -8.25 -1.43 17.38
N ALA A 214 -9.34 -0.76 17.00
CA ALA A 214 -10.18 -1.20 15.89
C ALA A 214 -9.41 -1.29 14.55
N LEU A 215 -8.36 -0.48 14.40
CA LEU A 215 -7.55 -0.37 13.18
C LEU A 215 -6.22 -1.16 13.24
N SER A 216 -5.99 -1.88 14.34
CA SER A 216 -4.72 -2.54 14.64
C SER A 216 -4.60 -3.98 14.13
N SER A 217 -5.64 -4.56 13.54
CA SER A 217 -5.57 -5.86 12.87
C SER A 217 -4.99 -5.75 11.45
N ILE A 218 -4.62 -6.90 10.86
CA ILE A 218 -4.16 -6.97 9.45
C ILE A 218 -5.36 -6.88 8.49
N PHE A 219 -6.46 -7.50 8.85
CA PHE A 219 -7.76 -7.35 8.21
C PHE A 219 -8.65 -6.53 9.12
N VAL A 220 -8.85 -5.27 8.76
CA VAL A 220 -9.67 -4.35 9.54
C VAL A 220 -11.14 -4.55 9.19
N GLU A 221 -11.96 -4.82 10.21
CA GLU A 221 -13.41 -4.97 10.08
C GLU A 221 -14.06 -4.14 11.20
N VAL A 222 -14.30 -2.86 10.92
CA VAL A 222 -14.94 -1.95 11.86
C VAL A 222 -16.30 -1.59 11.30
N ASN A 223 -17.36 -1.84 12.07
CA ASN A 223 -18.69 -1.30 11.77
C ASN A 223 -18.61 0.21 11.92
N THR A 224 -18.38 0.91 10.80
CA THR A 224 -18.43 2.37 10.76
C THR A 224 -19.89 2.74 10.50
N PRO A 225 -20.68 3.16 11.51
CA PRO A 225 -21.97 3.77 11.22
C PRO A 225 -21.73 5.00 10.33
N LYS A 226 -22.64 5.29 9.39
CA LYS A 226 -22.58 6.44 8.45
C LYS A 226 -22.56 7.82 9.13
N VAL A 227 -22.23 7.91 10.41
CA VAL A 227 -22.22 9.15 11.18
C VAL A 227 -20.98 9.94 10.80
N LYS A 228 -21.20 10.99 9.98
CA LYS A 228 -20.42 12.24 9.86
C LYS A 228 -19.00 12.19 10.45
N LEU A 229 -18.12 11.38 9.88
CA LEU A 229 -16.68 11.40 10.19
C LEU A 229 -15.91 12.40 9.32
N TRP A 230 -16.64 13.14 8.51
CA TRP A 230 -16.15 14.20 7.65
C TRP A 230 -17.23 15.28 7.67
N GLY A 231 -16.89 16.50 8.05
CA GLY A 231 -17.79 17.65 8.04
C GLY A 231 -18.18 18.08 6.62
N PHE A 232 -18.79 17.19 5.85
CA PHE A 232 -19.47 17.51 4.60
C PHE A 232 -20.96 17.70 4.91
N ASN A 233 -21.41 18.94 4.81
CA ASN A 233 -22.71 19.27 4.25
C ASN A 233 -22.50 19.59 2.77
#